data_AF-A0A2N2RDP0-F1
#
_entry.id   AF-A0A2N2RDP0-F1
#
_cell.length_a   1.000
_cell.length_b   1.000
_cell.length_c   1.000
_cell.angle_alpha   90.00
_cell.angle_beta   90.00
_cell.angle_gamma   90.00
#
_symmetry.space_group_name_H-M   'P 1'
#
loop_
_entity.id
_entity.type
_entity.pdbx_description
1 polymer ?
#
loop_
_entity_poly.entity_id
_entity_poly.type
_entity_poly.pdbx_seq_one_letter_code
_entity_poly.pdbx_strand_id
1 'polypeptide(L)'
;MGRRAMIDRRTVLVLSACGAMGHAVGQTMAAASQVPLLSTAAPGTAVAPGWQHQEIPGVAHPNSFAVVEVEQASVLQVRSTGSASTWIARLNVDPVATPYLTWRWRVAHALRKSDIRSRENDDYAARVYVFFDLPVERLSFGDRLRIQTARLMSKTDMPTAALCYVWGNVQEVGESGWNAYTDRLRMIVVDSGNAHAGQWRQVQRHIGQDWAEAFGGPVPRVSGIALGCDTDNTGDNTVAWFGDLAFVAAP
;
A
#
# COMPACT_ATOMS: atom_id res chain seq x y z
N MET A 1 -18.44 18.63 -34.98
CA MET A 1 -17.04 18.32 -34.59
C MET A 1 -17.03 17.94 -33.11
N GLY A 2 -17.23 16.66 -32.82
CA GLY A 2 -17.25 16.14 -31.45
C GLY A 2 -15.84 15.73 -31.03
N ARG A 3 -15.30 16.39 -30.00
CA ARG A 3 -14.12 15.89 -29.29
C ARG A 3 -14.56 14.65 -28.52
N ARG A 4 -14.21 13.47 -29.04
CA ARG A 4 -14.23 12.22 -28.29
C ARG A 4 -13.35 12.45 -27.05
N ALA A 5 -13.96 12.43 -25.87
CA ALA A 5 -13.22 12.30 -24.62
C ALA A 5 -12.47 10.96 -24.68
N MET A 6 -11.18 11.01 -24.97
CA MET A 6 -10.28 9.87 -24.76
C MET A 6 -10.30 9.60 -23.26
N ILE A 7 -10.93 8.49 -22.89
CA ILE A 7 -10.84 7.92 -21.55
C ILE A 7 -9.35 7.58 -21.36
N ASP A 8 -8.67 8.33 -20.49
CA ASP A 8 -7.27 8.13 -20.16
C ASP A 8 -7.08 6.73 -19.55
N ARG A 9 -6.26 5.92 -20.22
CA ARG A 9 -5.97 4.50 -19.92
C ARG A 9 -5.24 4.30 -18.58
N ARG A 10 -4.94 5.37 -17.84
CA ARG A 10 -4.21 5.38 -16.55
C ARG A 10 -5.10 5.35 -15.30
N THR A 11 -6.41 5.12 -15.45
CA THR A 11 -7.40 5.28 -14.35
C THR A 11 -7.61 4.03 -13.48
N VAL A 12 -6.94 2.92 -13.74
CA VAL A 12 -7.17 1.68 -13.00
C VAL A 12 -5.84 1.14 -12.56
N LEU A 13 -5.29 1.51 -11.39
CA LEU A 13 -4.20 0.75 -10.76
C LEU A 13 -3.69 1.24 -9.39
N VAL A 14 -4.55 1.18 -8.39
CA VAL A 14 -4.05 1.08 -6.99
C VAL A 14 -4.69 -0.09 -6.23
N LEU A 15 -5.88 -0.54 -6.66
CA LEU A 15 -6.56 -1.71 -6.08
C LEU A 15 -6.44 -2.99 -6.92
N SER A 16 -5.72 -2.95 -8.05
CA SER A 16 -5.34 -4.14 -8.83
C SER A 16 -4.37 -5.09 -8.10
N ALA A 17 -4.01 -4.77 -6.86
CA ALA A 17 -3.03 -5.48 -6.03
C ALA A 17 -3.43 -6.93 -5.63
N CYS A 18 -4.55 -7.46 -6.12
CA CYS A 18 -4.85 -8.88 -6.02
C CYS A 18 -5.24 -9.52 -7.36
N GLY A 19 -5.22 -8.79 -8.48
CA GLY A 19 -5.97 -9.13 -9.67
C GLY A 19 -5.20 -9.25 -10.99
N ALA A 20 -4.00 -9.82 -11.00
CA ALA A 20 -3.38 -10.29 -12.25
C ALA A 20 -2.29 -11.35 -11.94
N MET A 21 -2.69 -12.58 -11.64
CA MET A 21 -1.78 -13.72 -11.75
C MET A 21 -1.61 -14.06 -13.23
N GLY A 22 -0.57 -13.52 -13.84
CA GLY A 22 0.01 -14.11 -15.04
C GLY A 22 0.44 -15.53 -14.73
N HIS A 23 0.16 -16.46 -15.64
CA HIS A 23 0.36 -17.90 -15.50
C HIS A 23 1.72 -18.30 -14.92
N ALA A 24 1.77 -18.50 -13.61
CA ALA A 24 2.74 -19.36 -12.95
C ALA A 24 1.93 -20.30 -12.04
N VAL A 25 2.01 -21.60 -12.32
CA VAL A 25 1.49 -22.64 -11.43
C VAL A 25 2.24 -22.50 -10.10
N GLY A 26 1.58 -22.00 -9.05
CA GLY A 26 2.23 -21.80 -7.76
C GLY A 26 1.25 -21.31 -6.70
N GLN A 27 0.82 -22.25 -5.84
CA GLN A 27 0.21 -22.08 -4.52
C GLN A 27 -0.64 -20.80 -4.30
N THR A 28 -1.96 -20.96 -4.24
CA THR A 28 -2.82 -19.96 -3.58
C THR A 28 -2.32 -19.76 -2.15
N MET A 29 -1.66 -18.62 -1.91
CA MET A 29 -1.12 -18.30 -0.59
C MET A 29 -2.28 -18.18 0.39
N ALA A 30 -2.31 -19.04 1.41
CA ALA A 30 -3.31 -18.97 2.48
C ALA A 30 -3.18 -17.62 3.21
N ALA A 31 -4.31 -17.02 3.54
CA ALA A 31 -4.33 -15.77 4.30
C ALA A 31 -3.80 -16.02 5.72
N ALA A 32 -2.77 -15.28 6.12
CA ALA A 32 -2.19 -15.38 7.45
C ALA A 32 -3.03 -14.60 8.49
N SER A 33 -3.08 -15.08 9.74
CA SER A 33 -3.73 -14.37 10.85
C SER A 33 -2.85 -13.27 11.46
N GLN A 34 -1.58 -13.18 11.05
CA GLN A 34 -0.60 -12.17 11.46
C GLN A 34 0.28 -11.81 10.26
N VAL A 35 0.93 -10.64 10.31
CA VAL A 35 1.86 -10.22 9.25
C VAL A 35 3.09 -11.13 9.28
N PRO A 36 3.50 -11.74 8.14
CA PRO A 36 4.74 -12.50 8.08
C PRO A 36 5.94 -11.59 8.37
N LEU A 37 6.78 -11.99 9.32
CA LEU A 37 7.91 -11.18 9.78
C LEU A 37 9.00 -11.08 8.71
N LEU A 38 9.36 -9.85 8.33
CA LEU A 38 10.45 -9.58 7.38
C LEU A 38 11.80 -9.98 7.98
N SER A 39 11.94 -9.84 9.31
CA SER A 39 13.16 -10.18 10.04
C SER A 39 13.54 -11.66 9.98
N THR A 40 12.60 -12.55 9.62
CA THR A 40 12.87 -13.99 9.49
C THR A 40 13.51 -14.37 8.15
N ALA A 41 13.55 -13.45 7.19
CA ALA A 41 14.19 -13.66 5.91
C ALA A 41 15.70 -13.43 5.98
N ALA A 42 16.46 -14.24 5.25
CA ALA A 42 17.91 -14.10 5.17
C ALA A 42 18.28 -12.83 4.38
N PRO A 43 19.23 -12.00 4.86
CA PRO A 43 19.77 -10.90 4.08
C PRO A 43 20.31 -11.35 2.72
N GLY A 44 20.18 -10.49 1.72
CA GLY A 44 20.56 -10.76 0.33
C GLY A 44 19.48 -11.50 -0.48
N THR A 45 18.36 -11.89 0.13
CA THR A 45 17.26 -12.55 -0.58
C THR A 45 16.21 -11.55 -1.03
N ALA A 46 15.58 -11.80 -2.18
CA ALA A 46 14.41 -11.06 -2.63
C ALA A 46 13.09 -11.70 -2.12
N VAL A 47 13.15 -12.74 -1.29
CA VAL A 47 11.99 -13.56 -0.91
C VAL A 47 11.86 -13.60 0.60
N ALA A 48 10.93 -12.81 1.14
CA ALA A 48 10.44 -12.98 2.49
C ALA A 48 9.24 -13.97 2.46
N PRO A 49 9.25 -15.06 3.25
CA PRO A 49 8.12 -15.99 3.30
C PRO A 49 6.80 -15.28 3.60
N GLY A 50 5.75 -15.62 2.86
CA GLY A 50 4.42 -15.00 3.03
C GLY A 50 4.26 -13.62 2.38
N TRP A 51 5.27 -13.15 1.64
CA TRP A 51 5.18 -11.94 0.83
C TRP A 51 5.36 -12.23 -0.66
N GLN A 52 4.76 -11.38 -1.49
CA GLN A 52 4.82 -11.49 -2.95
C GLN A 52 5.05 -10.13 -3.58
N HIS A 53 5.83 -10.11 -4.66
CA HIS A 53 5.92 -8.94 -5.53
C HIS A 53 4.62 -8.78 -6.30
N GLN A 54 4.06 -7.58 -6.26
CA GLN A 54 2.94 -7.18 -7.08
C GLN A 54 3.34 -5.99 -7.95
N GLU A 55 3.39 -6.22 -9.26
CA GLU A 55 3.59 -5.18 -10.27
C GLU A 55 2.32 -4.38 -10.52
N ILE A 56 2.49 -3.16 -10.99
CA ILE A 56 1.42 -2.22 -11.32
C ILE A 56 1.37 -2.07 -12.85
N PRO A 57 0.40 -2.68 -13.56
CA PRO A 57 0.26 -2.48 -15.00
C PRO A 57 0.28 -0.99 -15.42
N GLY A 58 0.94 -0.72 -16.55
CA GLY A 58 1.13 0.64 -17.05
C GLY A 58 2.36 1.37 -16.49
N VAL A 59 2.98 0.85 -15.43
CA VAL A 59 4.31 1.28 -14.97
C VAL A 59 5.37 0.54 -15.77
N ALA A 60 6.34 1.26 -16.33
CA ALA A 60 7.30 0.70 -17.28
C ALA A 60 8.22 -0.37 -16.65
N HIS A 61 8.64 -0.14 -15.40
CA HIS A 61 9.53 -1.03 -14.66
C HIS A 61 9.13 -1.07 -13.18
N PRO A 62 9.23 -2.23 -12.50
CA PRO A 62 8.93 -2.31 -11.08
C PRO A 62 10.07 -1.79 -10.20
N ASN A 63 9.76 -1.46 -8.95
CA ASN A 63 10.76 -1.28 -7.89
C ASN A 63 11.63 -2.54 -7.71
N SER A 64 12.84 -2.34 -7.20
CA SER A 64 13.71 -3.43 -6.75
C SER A 64 13.54 -3.67 -5.25
N PHE A 65 13.34 -4.93 -4.86
CA PHE A 65 13.16 -5.37 -3.48
C PHE A 65 14.30 -6.28 -3.06
N ALA A 66 14.81 -6.08 -1.84
CA ALA A 66 15.79 -6.97 -1.23
C ALA A 66 15.65 -6.94 0.29
N VAL A 67 15.79 -8.09 0.94
CA VAL A 67 16.02 -8.15 2.38
C VAL A 67 17.49 -7.83 2.60
N VAL A 68 17.79 -6.87 3.45
CA VAL A 68 19.16 -6.43 3.76
C VAL A 68 19.35 -6.37 5.27
N GLU A 69 20.60 -6.50 5.72
CA GLU A 69 20.94 -6.28 7.12
C GLU A 69 21.20 -4.79 7.34
N VAL A 70 20.46 -4.19 8.28
CA VAL A 70 20.66 -2.81 8.74
C VAL A 70 20.62 -2.83 10.26
N GLU A 71 21.68 -2.34 10.90
CA GLU A 71 21.75 -2.22 12.37
C GLU A 71 21.42 -3.57 13.07
N GLN A 72 22.01 -4.67 12.59
CA GLN A 72 21.84 -6.04 13.11
C GLN A 72 20.42 -6.62 12.95
N ALA A 73 19.57 -6.01 12.12
CA ALA A 73 18.25 -6.52 11.81
C ALA A 73 18.07 -6.72 10.29
N SER A 74 17.45 -7.84 9.91
CA SER A 74 16.92 -8.04 8.56
C SER A 74 15.74 -7.12 8.31
N VAL A 75 15.79 -6.33 7.25
CA VAL A 75 14.75 -5.37 6.86
C VAL A 75 14.50 -5.42 5.36
N LEU A 76 13.29 -5.09 4.92
CA LEU A 76 12.99 -4.96 3.49
C LEU A 76 13.48 -3.61 2.98
N GLN A 77 14.42 -3.61 2.05
CA GLN A 77 14.80 -2.45 1.25
C GLN A 77 13.96 -2.41 -0.04
N VAL A 78 13.45 -1.23 -0.34
CA VAL A 78 12.76 -0.92 -1.60
C VAL A 78 13.51 0.21 -2.29
N ARG A 79 13.94 -0.01 -3.53
CA ARG A 79 14.55 1.01 -4.39
C ARG A 79 13.61 1.34 -5.53
N SER A 80 13.37 2.63 -5.73
CA SER A 80 12.42 3.15 -6.72
C SER A 80 13.07 4.26 -7.52
N THR A 81 12.98 4.19 -8.84
CA THR A 81 13.54 5.18 -9.78
C THR A 81 12.63 5.28 -10.99
N GLY A 82 11.78 6.30 -11.05
CA GLY A 82 10.75 6.40 -12.09
C GLY A 82 9.83 5.17 -12.15
N SER A 83 9.57 4.54 -11.00
CA SER A 83 8.96 3.23 -10.89
C SER A 83 7.96 3.13 -9.74
N ALA A 84 7.09 2.14 -9.82
CA ALA A 84 6.13 1.82 -8.77
C ALA A 84 5.78 0.32 -8.80
N SER A 85 5.85 -0.30 -7.64
CA SER A 85 5.36 -1.66 -7.39
C SER A 85 5.31 -1.90 -5.88
N THR A 86 4.62 -2.96 -5.47
CA THR A 86 4.40 -3.24 -4.05
C THR A 86 4.84 -4.64 -3.66
N TRP A 87 5.26 -4.80 -2.41
CA TRP A 87 5.46 -6.07 -1.75
C TRP A 87 4.27 -6.35 -0.85
N ILE A 88 3.49 -7.39 -1.13
CA ILE A 88 2.18 -7.64 -0.50
C ILE A 88 2.15 -8.96 0.27
N ALA A 89 1.51 -8.94 1.45
CA ALA A 89 1.14 -10.13 2.21
C ALA A 89 -0.39 -10.21 2.34
N ARG A 90 -0.95 -11.40 2.08
CA ARG A 90 -2.39 -11.69 2.26
C ARG A 90 -2.69 -12.03 3.70
N LEU A 91 -3.70 -11.39 4.26
CA LEU A 91 -4.05 -11.47 5.68
C LEU A 91 -5.52 -11.79 5.87
N ASN A 92 -5.86 -12.25 7.06
CA ASN A 92 -7.22 -12.35 7.56
C ASN A 92 -7.26 -11.92 9.03
N VAL A 93 -6.96 -10.65 9.28
CA VAL A 93 -6.83 -10.08 10.63
C VAL A 93 -8.15 -9.45 11.08
N ASP A 94 -8.46 -9.62 12.37
CA ASP A 94 -9.59 -8.95 13.02
C ASP A 94 -9.12 -7.63 13.66
N PRO A 95 -9.46 -6.46 13.08
CA PRO A 95 -9.04 -5.18 13.63
C PRO A 95 -9.81 -4.78 14.89
N VAL A 96 -10.80 -5.56 15.35
CA VAL A 96 -11.40 -5.38 16.67
C VAL A 96 -10.56 -6.05 17.75
N ALA A 97 -9.98 -7.23 17.46
CA ALA A 97 -9.13 -7.96 18.39
C ALA A 97 -7.71 -7.35 18.49
N THR A 98 -7.15 -6.91 17.37
CA THR A 98 -5.83 -6.28 17.29
C THR A 98 -5.91 -4.94 16.55
N PRO A 99 -6.41 -3.88 17.21
CA PRO A 99 -6.77 -2.62 16.55
C PRO A 99 -5.58 -1.73 16.18
N TYR A 100 -4.40 -1.98 16.74
CA TYR A 100 -3.22 -1.16 16.47
C TYR A 100 -2.33 -1.82 15.44
N LEU A 101 -2.03 -1.11 14.35
CA LEU A 101 -0.94 -1.45 13.45
C LEU A 101 0.33 -0.71 13.90
N THR A 102 1.39 -1.46 14.13
CA THR A 102 2.72 -0.93 14.48
C THR A 102 3.73 -1.34 13.43
N TRP A 103 4.62 -0.43 13.07
CA TRP A 103 5.77 -0.72 12.21
C TRP A 103 6.89 0.28 12.43
N ARG A 104 8.05 -0.01 11.84
CA ARG A 104 9.08 1.00 11.63
C ARG A 104 9.49 1.09 10.19
N TRP A 105 9.83 2.30 9.77
CA TRP A 105 10.36 2.56 8.45
C TRP A 105 11.46 3.63 8.49
N ARG A 106 12.20 3.74 7.39
CA ARG A 106 13.22 4.76 7.16
C ARG A 106 13.20 5.09 5.68
N VAL A 107 13.38 6.35 5.32
CA VAL A 107 13.59 6.76 3.92
C VAL A 107 14.94 7.44 3.77
N ALA A 108 15.54 7.34 2.58
CA ALA A 108 16.77 8.05 2.27
C ALA A 108 16.52 9.57 2.22
N HIS A 109 15.41 9.97 1.60
CA HIS A 109 14.89 11.33 1.55
C HIS A 109 13.41 11.30 1.13
N ALA A 110 12.69 12.38 1.43
CA ALA A 110 11.37 12.66 0.88
C ALA A 110 11.45 13.04 -0.60
N LEU A 111 10.34 12.90 -1.31
CA LEU A 111 10.22 13.27 -2.71
C LEU A 111 9.74 14.72 -2.81
N ARG A 112 10.54 15.58 -3.47
CA ARG A 112 10.38 17.04 -3.39
C ARG A 112 8.99 17.54 -3.84
N LYS A 113 8.38 16.86 -4.79
CA LYS A 113 7.08 17.27 -5.37
C LYS A 113 5.88 16.60 -4.69
N SER A 114 6.08 15.59 -3.84
CA SER A 114 5.02 14.77 -3.22
C SER A 114 3.90 15.63 -2.62
N ASP A 115 2.69 15.51 -3.18
CA ASP A 115 1.51 16.26 -2.75
C ASP A 115 0.23 15.41 -2.96
N ILE A 116 -0.44 15.04 -1.85
CA ILE A 116 -1.69 14.25 -1.85
C ILE A 116 -2.81 14.87 -2.69
N ARG A 117 -2.79 16.19 -2.89
CA ARG A 117 -3.83 16.93 -3.61
C ARG A 117 -3.59 16.95 -5.12
N SER A 118 -2.44 16.47 -5.59
CA SER A 118 -2.02 16.53 -6.99
C SER A 118 -1.87 15.15 -7.59
N ARG A 119 -2.63 14.86 -8.65
CA ARG A 119 -2.50 13.63 -9.42
C ARG A 119 -1.10 13.48 -10.05
N GLU A 120 -0.50 14.58 -10.50
CA GLU A 120 0.82 14.57 -11.15
C GLU A 120 1.97 14.42 -10.14
N ASN A 121 1.69 14.60 -8.85
CA ASN A 121 2.69 14.49 -7.79
C ASN A 121 2.28 13.49 -6.71
N ASP A 122 1.49 12.48 -7.07
CA ASP A 122 1.06 11.41 -6.16
C ASP A 122 2.20 10.38 -5.97
N ASP A 123 3.42 10.86 -5.72
CA ASP A 123 4.62 10.05 -5.46
C ASP A 123 4.99 10.15 -3.97
N TYR A 124 5.46 9.07 -3.36
CA TYR A 124 5.82 9.06 -1.94
C TYR A 124 7.04 8.20 -1.67
N ALA A 125 7.86 8.68 -0.72
CA ALA A 125 9.11 8.03 -0.37
C ALA A 125 8.90 6.64 0.25
N ALA A 126 7.79 6.43 0.94
CA ALA A 126 7.36 5.14 1.46
C ALA A 126 5.83 5.10 1.57
N ARG A 127 5.25 3.92 1.37
CA ARG A 127 3.83 3.63 1.53
C ARG A 127 3.61 2.32 2.28
N VAL A 128 2.68 2.32 3.23
CA VAL A 128 2.14 1.12 3.89
C VAL A 128 0.63 1.09 3.66
N TYR A 129 0.16 0.12 2.87
CA TYR A 129 -1.25 -0.08 2.59
C TYR A 129 -1.86 -1.11 3.54
N VAL A 130 -3.04 -0.83 4.06
CA VAL A 130 -3.90 -1.78 4.76
C VAL A 130 -5.15 -1.99 3.92
N PHE A 131 -5.35 -3.21 3.44
CA PHE A 131 -6.47 -3.57 2.58
C PHE A 131 -7.63 -4.15 3.40
N PHE A 132 -8.85 -3.80 3.01
CA PHE A 132 -10.07 -4.26 3.65
C PHE A 132 -10.98 -4.96 2.64
N ASP A 133 -11.67 -5.99 3.10
CA ASP A 133 -12.73 -6.63 2.35
C ASP A 133 -14.08 -5.99 2.72
N LEU A 134 -14.50 -4.95 2.00
CA LEU A 134 -15.87 -4.45 2.11
C LEU A 134 -16.86 -5.45 1.51
N PRO A 135 -17.96 -5.74 2.23
CA PRO A 135 -19.16 -6.31 1.64
C PRO A 135 -19.69 -5.41 0.53
N VAL A 136 -19.96 -5.99 -0.64
CA VAL A 136 -20.40 -5.31 -1.87
C VAL A 136 -21.71 -4.53 -1.66
N GLU A 137 -22.49 -4.91 -0.66
CA GLU A 137 -23.77 -4.31 -0.28
C GLU A 137 -23.62 -2.89 0.25
N ARG A 138 -22.44 -2.54 0.78
CA ARG A 138 -22.13 -1.20 1.32
C ARG A 138 -21.59 -0.22 0.28
N LEU A 139 -21.41 -0.67 -0.96
CA LEU A 139 -20.97 0.16 -2.06
C LEU A 139 -22.16 0.87 -2.72
N SER A 140 -21.89 2.02 -3.37
CA SER A 140 -22.90 2.72 -4.17
C SER A 140 -23.49 1.78 -5.23
N PHE A 141 -24.72 2.01 -5.68
CA PHE A 141 -25.36 1.13 -6.68
C PHE A 141 -24.53 1.01 -7.98
N GLY A 142 -23.90 2.10 -8.41
CA GLY A 142 -23.03 2.12 -9.59
C GLY A 142 -21.75 1.30 -9.39
N ASP A 143 -21.14 1.38 -8.22
CA ASP A 143 -19.93 0.61 -7.89
C ASP A 143 -20.24 -0.87 -7.67
N ARG A 144 -21.41 -1.18 -7.10
CA ARG A 144 -21.92 -2.55 -6.96
C ARG A 144 -22.00 -3.25 -8.32
N LEU A 145 -22.63 -2.61 -9.30
CA LEU A 145 -22.79 -3.18 -10.65
C LEU A 145 -21.42 -3.38 -11.34
N ARG A 146 -20.51 -2.40 -11.22
CA ARG A 146 -19.14 -2.51 -11.75
C ARG A 146 -18.35 -3.64 -11.09
N ILE A 147 -18.39 -3.75 -9.77
CA ILE A 147 -17.62 -4.74 -9.01
C ILE A 147 -18.18 -6.14 -9.17
N GLN A 148 -19.51 -6.32 -9.21
CA GLN A 148 -20.10 -7.62 -9.52
C GLN A 148 -19.69 -8.09 -10.92
N THR A 149 -19.69 -7.18 -11.90
CA THR A 149 -19.24 -7.50 -13.26
C THR A 149 -17.73 -7.79 -13.30
N ALA A 150 -16.92 -7.01 -12.57
CA ALA A 150 -15.49 -7.24 -12.44
C ALA A 150 -15.18 -8.59 -11.75
N ARG A 151 -15.86 -8.97 -10.66
CA ARG A 151 -15.69 -10.28 -9.98
C ARG A 151 -16.13 -11.46 -10.84
N LEU A 152 -17.12 -11.28 -11.70
CA LEU A 152 -17.55 -12.32 -12.64
C LEU A 152 -16.54 -12.53 -13.78
N MET A 153 -15.84 -11.46 -14.18
CA MET A 153 -14.83 -11.50 -15.25
C MET A 153 -13.39 -11.74 -14.75
N SER A 154 -13.12 -11.40 -13.48
CA SER A 154 -11.84 -11.49 -12.79
C SER A 154 -11.96 -12.51 -11.65
N LYS A 155 -11.26 -13.64 -11.75
CA LYS A 155 -11.19 -14.69 -10.70
C LYS A 155 -10.37 -14.24 -9.47
N THR A 156 -10.41 -12.96 -9.11
CA THR A 156 -9.48 -12.40 -8.15
C THR A 156 -10.18 -11.47 -7.16
N ASP A 157 -9.98 -11.78 -5.87
CA ASP A 157 -10.45 -11.02 -4.72
C ASP A 157 -9.76 -9.66 -4.68
N MET A 158 -10.29 -8.68 -5.41
CA MET A 158 -9.78 -7.31 -5.34
C MET A 158 -10.22 -6.69 -4.01
N PRO A 159 -9.29 -6.18 -3.18
CA PRO A 159 -9.68 -5.41 -2.02
C PRO A 159 -10.47 -4.18 -2.47
N THR A 160 -11.55 -3.90 -1.76
CA THR A 160 -12.56 -2.92 -2.17
C THR A 160 -12.34 -1.56 -1.54
N ALA A 161 -11.54 -1.47 -0.48
CA ALA A 161 -10.98 -0.21 0.04
C ALA A 161 -9.63 -0.42 0.74
N ALA A 162 -8.89 0.67 0.92
CA ALA A 162 -7.63 0.67 1.64
C ALA A 162 -7.41 1.97 2.42
N LEU A 163 -6.62 1.85 3.50
CA LEU A 163 -5.88 2.96 4.09
C LEU A 163 -4.44 2.88 3.58
N CYS A 164 -3.79 4.01 3.32
CA CYS A 164 -2.38 4.07 2.96
C CYS A 164 -1.67 5.11 3.80
N TYR A 165 -0.70 4.66 4.58
CA TYR A 165 0.17 5.51 5.39
C TYR A 165 1.39 5.90 4.57
N VAL A 166 1.65 7.20 4.47
CA VAL A 166 2.67 7.73 3.57
C VAL A 166 3.70 8.59 4.27
N TRP A 167 4.94 8.50 3.76
CA TRP A 167 5.97 9.49 3.99
C TRP A 167 5.85 10.57 2.92
N GLY A 168 5.21 11.68 3.28
CA GLY A 168 4.91 12.81 2.40
C GLY A 168 6.05 13.83 2.31
N ASN A 169 5.75 14.98 1.71
CA ASN A 169 6.64 16.14 1.71
C ASN A 169 5.89 17.47 1.91
N VAL A 170 4.80 17.69 1.17
CA VAL A 170 4.08 18.98 1.22
C VAL A 170 3.10 19.06 2.39
N GLN A 171 2.41 17.96 2.70
CA GLN A 171 1.45 17.89 3.79
C GLN A 171 2.13 17.69 5.15
N GLU A 172 1.54 18.22 6.21
CA GLU A 172 1.94 17.97 7.59
C GLU A 172 1.54 16.57 8.07
N VAL A 173 2.23 16.08 9.09
CA VAL A 173 1.88 14.81 9.74
C VAL A 173 0.47 14.89 10.33
N GLY A 174 -0.36 13.89 10.06
CA GLY A 174 -1.77 13.84 10.46
C GLY A 174 -2.73 14.33 9.39
N GLU A 175 -2.26 15.06 8.38
CA GLU A 175 -3.10 15.36 7.22
C GLU A 175 -3.48 14.09 6.46
N SER A 176 -4.68 14.09 5.89
CA SER A 176 -5.19 12.98 5.10
C SER A 176 -6.04 13.45 3.94
N GLY A 177 -6.10 12.62 2.90
CA GLY A 177 -6.84 12.93 1.68
C GLY A 177 -7.21 11.67 0.92
N TRP A 178 -8.13 11.82 -0.03
CA TRP A 178 -8.44 10.75 -0.97
C TRP A 178 -7.36 10.68 -2.05
N ASN A 179 -7.02 9.48 -2.49
CA ASN A 179 -6.12 9.31 -3.61
C ASN A 179 -6.69 9.99 -4.87
N ALA A 180 -5.85 10.65 -5.66
CA ALA A 180 -6.27 11.42 -6.83
C ALA A 180 -6.84 10.56 -7.98
N TYR A 181 -6.69 9.23 -7.91
CA TYR A 181 -7.16 8.27 -8.89
C TYR A 181 -8.38 7.48 -8.42
N THR A 182 -8.64 7.40 -7.11
CA THR A 182 -9.77 6.63 -6.56
C THR A 182 -10.24 7.13 -5.20
N ASP A 183 -11.56 7.10 -5.01
CA ASP A 183 -12.27 7.32 -3.74
C ASP A 183 -12.23 6.10 -2.78
N ARG A 184 -11.56 5.02 -3.16
CA ARG A 184 -11.45 3.79 -2.35
C ARG A 184 -10.14 3.68 -1.59
N LEU A 185 -9.29 4.70 -1.70
CA LEU A 185 -8.01 4.74 -0.98
C LEU A 185 -7.89 6.06 -0.21
N ARG A 186 -7.86 5.94 1.12
CA ARG A 186 -7.55 7.07 1.99
C ARG A 186 -6.05 7.11 2.27
N MET A 187 -5.41 8.21 1.90
CA MET A 187 -4.00 8.50 2.18
C MET A 187 -3.89 9.26 3.50
N ILE A 188 -2.98 8.86 4.38
CA ILE A 188 -2.74 9.48 5.70
C ILE A 188 -1.24 9.72 5.85
N VAL A 189 -0.83 10.96 6.09
CA VAL A 189 0.57 11.33 6.29
C VAL A 189 0.99 11.00 7.70
N VAL A 190 2.01 10.16 7.86
CA VAL A 190 2.52 9.76 9.18
C VAL A 190 3.98 10.16 9.41
N ASP A 191 4.69 10.58 8.36
CA ASP A 191 5.93 11.35 8.45
C ASP A 191 6.02 12.27 7.21
N SER A 192 6.77 13.37 7.29
CA SER A 192 6.81 14.35 6.20
C SER A 192 8.15 15.07 6.09
N GLY A 193 8.56 15.27 4.84
CA GLY A 193 9.78 16.00 4.49
C GLY A 193 11.05 15.28 4.95
N ASN A 194 12.14 16.04 5.05
CA ASN A 194 13.47 15.51 5.31
C ASN A 194 13.93 15.61 6.77
N ALA A 195 13.10 16.14 7.68
CA ALA A 195 13.49 16.32 9.08
C ALA A 195 13.89 14.99 9.76
N HIS A 196 13.22 13.90 9.38
CA HIS A 196 13.48 12.55 9.87
C HIS A 196 14.13 11.63 8.83
N ALA A 197 14.50 12.16 7.65
CA ALA A 197 15.14 11.34 6.62
C ALA A 197 16.46 10.74 7.13
N GLY A 198 16.73 9.50 6.75
CA GLY A 198 17.88 8.75 7.24
C GLY A 198 17.75 8.22 8.67
N GLN A 199 16.60 8.39 9.34
CA GLN A 199 16.36 7.89 10.70
C GLN A 199 15.26 6.82 10.69
N TRP A 200 15.36 5.84 11.59
CA TRP A 200 14.26 4.91 11.84
C TRP A 200 13.14 5.61 12.59
N ARG A 201 11.91 5.46 12.08
CA ARG A 201 10.70 6.02 12.66
C ARG A 201 9.74 4.90 13.00
N GLN A 202 9.42 4.81 14.29
CA GLN A 202 8.35 3.94 14.77
C GLN A 202 7.01 4.64 14.52
N VAL A 203 6.07 3.91 13.93
CA VAL A 203 4.72 4.39 13.67
C VAL A 203 3.73 3.41 14.30
N GLN A 204 2.68 3.98 14.87
CA GLN A 204 1.55 3.25 15.42
C GLN A 204 0.26 3.95 15.01
N ARG A 205 -0.71 3.19 14.51
CA ARG A 205 -2.02 3.71 14.10
C ARG A 205 -3.14 2.81 14.60
N HIS A 206 -4.23 3.42 15.07
CA HIS A 206 -5.44 2.70 15.43
C HIS A 206 -6.33 2.53 14.19
N ILE A 207 -6.32 1.34 13.60
CA ILE A 207 -6.90 1.07 12.29
C ILE A 207 -8.42 1.32 12.26
N GLY A 208 -9.12 0.96 13.33
CA GLY A 208 -10.56 1.22 13.43
C GLY A 208 -10.93 2.71 13.48
N GLN A 209 -10.04 3.58 13.99
CA GLN A 209 -10.28 5.02 14.07
C GLN A 209 -10.03 5.65 12.70
N ASP A 210 -8.88 5.33 12.09
CA ASP A 210 -8.54 5.77 10.73
C ASP A 210 -9.60 5.32 9.71
N TRP A 211 -10.13 4.10 9.87
CA TRP A 211 -11.25 3.61 9.07
C TRP A 211 -12.51 4.45 9.28
N ALA A 212 -12.91 4.69 10.53
CA ALA A 212 -14.13 5.42 10.84
C ALA A 212 -14.08 6.86 10.32
N GLU A 213 -12.92 7.52 10.38
CA GLU A 213 -12.72 8.85 9.81
C GLU A 213 -12.78 8.86 8.29
N ALA A 214 -12.26 7.83 7.63
CA ALA A 214 -12.19 7.74 6.18
C ALA A 214 -13.52 7.30 5.55
N PHE A 215 -14.05 6.16 5.99
CA PHE A 215 -15.16 5.46 5.34
C PHE A 215 -16.42 5.40 6.20
N GLY A 216 -16.30 5.69 7.51
CA GLY A 216 -17.38 5.51 8.47
C GLY A 216 -17.76 4.04 8.68
N GLY A 217 -18.75 3.84 9.56
CA GLY A 217 -19.27 2.51 9.89
C GLY A 217 -18.25 1.59 10.57
N PRO A 218 -18.61 0.31 10.79
CA PRO A 218 -17.71 -0.64 11.42
C PRO A 218 -16.61 -1.10 10.47
N VAL A 219 -15.40 -1.18 11.00
CA VAL A 219 -14.18 -1.60 10.28
C VAL A 219 -14.31 -3.07 9.82
N PRO A 220 -14.12 -3.37 8.52
CA PRO A 220 -14.09 -4.74 8.01
C PRO A 220 -12.81 -5.47 8.41
N ARG A 221 -12.74 -6.78 8.14
CA ARG A 221 -11.49 -7.53 8.31
C ARG A 221 -10.40 -7.00 7.40
N VAL A 222 -9.16 -7.03 7.89
CA VAL A 222 -7.99 -6.69 7.09
C VAL A 222 -7.63 -7.90 6.23
N SER A 223 -7.65 -7.70 4.91
CA SER A 223 -7.41 -8.73 3.89
C SER A 223 -5.96 -8.77 3.40
N GLY A 224 -5.17 -7.74 3.71
CA GLY A 224 -3.76 -7.70 3.33
C GLY A 224 -3.04 -6.45 3.79
N ILE A 225 -1.72 -6.50 3.67
CA ILE A 225 -0.83 -5.36 3.87
C ILE A 225 0.16 -5.28 2.71
N ALA A 226 0.48 -4.09 2.23
CA ALA A 226 1.52 -3.91 1.22
C ALA A 226 2.49 -2.78 1.55
N LEU A 227 3.73 -2.94 1.10
CA LEU A 227 4.82 -2.01 1.27
C LEU A 227 5.31 -1.56 -0.10
N GLY A 228 5.67 -0.29 -0.24
CA GLY A 228 6.21 0.18 -1.52
C GLY A 228 6.75 1.61 -1.47
N CYS A 229 7.32 2.00 -2.59
CA CYS A 229 7.70 3.38 -2.92
C CYS A 229 7.04 3.72 -4.25
N ASP A 230 6.75 5.00 -4.46
CA ASP A 230 6.17 5.47 -5.72
C ASP A 230 6.95 6.67 -6.25
N THR A 231 7.49 6.55 -7.45
CA THR A 231 8.28 7.59 -8.13
C THR A 231 7.93 7.73 -9.61
N ASP A 232 6.83 7.10 -10.06
CA ASP A 232 6.51 6.98 -11.49
C ASP A 232 5.90 8.27 -12.06
N ASN A 233 5.27 9.11 -11.24
CA ASN A 233 4.61 10.34 -11.69
C ASN A 233 5.60 11.49 -11.89
N THR A 234 6.56 11.63 -10.97
CA THR A 234 7.54 12.72 -10.96
C THR A 234 8.87 12.34 -11.62
N GLY A 235 9.12 11.04 -11.80
CA GLY A 235 10.38 10.50 -12.33
C GLY A 235 11.55 10.60 -11.35
N ASP A 236 11.29 10.84 -10.07
CA ASP A 236 12.30 10.95 -9.02
C ASP A 236 12.84 9.56 -8.63
N ASN A 237 13.63 9.49 -7.57
CA ASN A 237 14.14 8.24 -7.04
C ASN A 237 14.14 8.26 -5.51
N THR A 238 14.10 7.10 -4.87
CA THR A 238 14.28 7.00 -3.42
C THR A 238 14.63 5.58 -3.01
N VAL A 239 15.05 5.44 -1.75
CA VAL A 239 15.22 4.17 -1.08
C VAL A 239 14.47 4.23 0.24
N ALA A 240 13.64 3.23 0.50
CA ALA A 240 13.01 3.03 1.79
C ALA A 240 13.40 1.69 2.40
N TRP A 241 13.38 1.64 3.73
CA TRP A 241 13.57 0.43 4.50
C TRP A 241 12.36 0.23 5.41
N PHE A 242 11.86 -0.99 5.48
CA PHE A 242 10.75 -1.39 6.33
C PHE A 242 11.20 -2.50 7.28
N GLY A 243 10.98 -2.30 8.56
CA GLY A 243 11.09 -3.36 9.56
C GLY A 243 9.79 -4.16 9.67
N ASP A 244 9.73 -5.04 10.67
CA ASP A 244 8.53 -5.81 10.94
C ASP A 244 7.30 -4.92 11.18
N LEU A 245 6.15 -5.44 10.75
CA LEU A 245 4.84 -4.86 10.98
C LEU A 245 4.02 -5.84 11.79
N ALA A 246 3.17 -5.35 12.67
CA ALA A 246 2.32 -6.19 13.51
C ALA A 246 0.98 -5.52 13.80
N PHE A 247 -0.07 -6.33 13.85
CA PHE A 247 -1.32 -5.94 14.48
C PHE A 247 -1.30 -6.41 15.94
N VAL A 248 -1.52 -5.50 16.88
CA VAL A 248 -1.43 -5.76 18.32
C VAL A 248 -2.67 -5.28 19.06
N ALA A 249 -2.98 -5.92 20.19
CA ALA A 249 -4.14 -5.58 21.03
C ALA A 249 -3.95 -4.25 21.78
N ALA A 250 -2.71 -3.91 22.11
CA ALA A 250 -2.32 -2.70 22.81
C ALA A 250 -1.00 -2.14 22.23
N PRO A 251 -0.76 -0.83 22.34
CA PRO A 251 0.49 -0.16 21.96
C PRO A 251 1.76 -0.80 22.51
#